data_AF-A0A512MCA2-F1
#
_entry.id   AF-A0A512MCA2-F1
#
_cell.length_a   1.000
_cell.length_b   1.000
_cell.length_c   1.000
_cell.angle_alpha   90.00
_cell.angle_beta   90.00
_cell.angle_gamma   90.00
#
_symmetry.space_group_name_H-M   'P 1'
#
loop_
_entity.id
_entity.type
_entity.pdbx_description
1 polymer ?
#
loop_
_entity_poly.entity_id
_entity_poly.type
_entity_poly.pdbx_seq_one_letter_code
_entity_poly.pdbx_strand_id
1 'polypeptide(L)'
;MKSVFVLGELRYCGVVTSGTNSRTSVYLRIGDEKAGYTDAHIEGVFHAEFSSILLRNHPEFLDKQTWQSLNPPGFKYLGNGVDAVKQGKAGQKMSNTLHAEGFLIEYSRSTQENDFNGFSARLFRGDASVWAIAENHSKIRRKLKLTIGFYQKLDATMDEAFFKGLVKQDP
;
A
#
# COMPACT_ATOMS: atom_id res chain seq x y z
N MET A 1 9.77 13.86 5.06
CA MET A 1 8.54 14.00 5.87
C MET A 1 8.76 15.08 6.91
N LYS A 2 7.74 15.86 7.28
CA LYS A 2 7.85 16.95 8.28
C LYS A 2 7.11 16.66 9.58
N SER A 3 5.96 15.97 9.53
CA SER A 3 5.14 15.75 10.72
C SER A 3 4.29 14.49 10.60
N VAL A 4 3.95 13.90 11.75
CA VAL A 4 2.95 12.83 11.88
C VAL A 4 1.94 13.30 12.93
N PHE A 5 0.66 13.31 12.56
CA PHE A 5 -0.44 13.66 13.46
C PHE A 5 -1.21 12.41 13.83
N VAL A 6 -1.49 12.25 15.12
CA VAL A 6 -2.21 11.10 15.67
C VAL A 6 -3.52 11.61 16.27
N LEU A 7 -4.65 11.03 15.85
CA LEU A 7 -5.99 11.58 16.06
C LEU A 7 -6.96 10.48 16.53
N GLY A 8 -7.91 10.81 17.41
CA GLY A 8 -9.00 9.88 17.76
C GLY A 8 -10.07 9.75 16.67
N GLU A 9 -10.26 10.80 15.86
CA GLU A 9 -11.15 10.82 14.72
C GLU A 9 -10.49 11.52 13.54
N LEU A 10 -10.68 10.97 12.34
CA LEU A 10 -10.17 11.53 11.09
C LEU A 10 -11.23 11.40 9.99
N ARG A 11 -11.53 12.52 9.35
CA ARG A 11 -12.41 12.59 8.18
C ARG A 11 -11.66 13.22 7.01
N TYR A 12 -11.73 12.56 5.86
CA TYR A 12 -11.20 13.07 4.60
C TYR A 12 -12.33 13.13 3.58
N CYS A 13 -12.58 14.31 3.00
CA CYS A 13 -13.70 14.55 2.08
C CYS A 13 -15.06 14.07 2.63
N GLY A 14 -15.30 14.27 3.93
CA GLY A 14 -16.53 13.87 4.64
C GLY A 14 -16.60 12.38 5.04
N VAL A 15 -15.61 11.57 4.66
CA VAL A 15 -15.58 10.12 4.92
C VAL A 15 -14.61 9.82 6.06
N VAL A 16 -15.04 8.99 7.02
CA VAL A 16 -14.17 8.51 8.09
C VAL A 16 -13.10 7.59 7.51
N THR A 17 -11.83 7.83 7.85
CA THR A 17 -10.69 7.06 7.34
C THR A 17 -9.70 6.72 8.46
N SER A 18 -8.92 5.65 8.28
CA SER A 18 -7.83 5.29 9.19
C SER A 18 -6.58 6.15 8.99
N GLY A 19 -6.41 6.70 7.79
CA GLY A 19 -5.26 7.53 7.44
C GLY A 19 -5.55 8.49 6.30
N THR A 20 -4.74 9.55 6.24
CA THR A 20 -4.59 10.40 5.06
C THR A 20 -3.25 11.10 5.10
N ASN A 21 -2.90 11.83 4.05
CA ASN A 21 -1.65 12.54 3.97
C ASN A 21 -1.80 13.89 3.24
N SER A 22 -0.88 14.81 3.56
CA SER A 22 -0.57 15.97 2.74
C SER A 22 0.73 15.70 1.94
N ARG A 23 1.32 16.71 1.31
CA ARG A 23 2.64 16.56 0.64
C ARG A 23 3.79 16.24 1.59
N THR A 24 3.66 16.55 2.89
CA THR A 24 4.78 16.42 3.84
C THR A 24 4.41 15.79 5.17
N SER A 25 3.13 15.56 5.43
CA SER A 25 2.65 15.10 6.75
C SER A 25 1.66 13.96 6.59
N VAL A 26 1.75 12.99 7.50
CA VAL A 26 0.82 11.87 7.63
C VAL A 26 -0.15 12.14 8.78
N TYR A 27 -1.41 11.77 8.61
CA TYR A 27 -2.45 11.85 9.63
C TYR A 27 -2.97 10.44 9.86
N LEU A 28 -2.90 9.97 11.10
CA LEU A 28 -3.32 8.63 11.51
C LEU A 28 -4.46 8.72 12.49
N ARG A 29 -5.47 7.88 12.27
CA ARG A 29 -6.48 7.59 13.27
C ARG A 29 -6.01 6.44 14.15
N ILE A 30 -6.08 6.64 15.46
CA ILE A 30 -5.85 5.61 16.48
C ILE A 30 -7.13 5.35 17.27
N GLY A 31 -7.16 4.25 18.01
CA GLY A 31 -8.29 3.86 18.83
C GLY A 31 -7.99 2.57 19.58
N ASP A 32 -9.04 1.92 20.07
CA ASP A 32 -8.90 0.67 20.82
C ASP A 32 -8.47 -0.49 19.92
N GLU A 33 -7.55 -1.32 20.42
CA GLU A 33 -7.10 -2.54 19.75
C GLU A 33 -8.27 -3.49 19.43
N LYS A 34 -9.25 -3.59 20.35
CA LYS A 34 -10.49 -4.37 20.16
C LYS A 34 -11.35 -3.87 19.00
N ALA A 35 -11.21 -2.60 18.62
CA ALA A 35 -11.87 -2.01 17.46
C ALA A 35 -11.02 -2.13 16.18
N GLY A 36 -9.89 -2.85 16.21
CA GLY A 36 -9.03 -3.13 15.08
C GLY A 36 -7.80 -2.21 14.94
N TYR A 37 -7.56 -1.31 15.90
CA TYR A 37 -6.40 -0.40 15.89
C TYR A 37 -5.15 -1.07 16.50
N THR A 38 -4.77 -2.22 15.96
CA THR A 38 -3.54 -2.92 16.36
C THR A 38 -2.31 -2.17 15.84
N ASP A 39 -1.13 -2.42 16.42
CA ASP A 39 0.13 -1.87 15.94
C ASP A 39 0.37 -2.17 14.46
N ALA A 40 0.10 -3.41 14.04
CA ALA A 40 0.24 -3.83 12.65
C ALA A 40 -0.73 -3.09 11.70
N HIS A 41 -1.94 -2.76 12.18
CA HIS A 41 -2.88 -1.93 11.42
C HIS A 41 -2.35 -0.51 11.27
N ILE A 42 -1.96 0.13 12.37
CA ILE A 42 -1.47 1.52 12.40
C ILE A 42 -0.19 1.65 11.56
N GLU A 43 0.74 0.72 11.70
CA GLU A 43 1.97 0.63 10.89
C GLU A 43 1.65 0.51 9.40
N GLY A 44 0.73 -0.39 9.03
CA GLY A 44 0.30 -0.57 7.65
C GLY A 44 -0.32 0.70 7.06
N VAL A 45 -1.16 1.40 7.83
CA VAL A 45 -1.76 2.68 7.41
C VAL A 45 -0.68 3.75 7.26
N PHE A 46 0.22 3.89 8.22
CA PHE A 46 1.34 4.84 8.14
C PHE A 46 2.15 4.64 6.85
N HIS A 47 2.53 3.41 6.53
CA HIS A 47 3.33 3.13 5.35
C HIS A 47 2.53 3.30 4.03
N ALA A 48 1.22 3.05 4.02
CA ALA A 48 0.37 3.39 2.87
C ALA A 48 0.32 4.91 2.62
N GLU A 49 0.15 5.71 3.67
CA GLU A 49 0.08 7.16 3.58
C GLU A 49 1.45 7.79 3.27
N PHE A 50 2.52 7.28 3.87
CA PHE A 50 3.86 7.77 3.65
C PHE A 50 4.39 7.40 2.26
N SER A 51 4.08 6.21 1.76
CA SER A 51 4.44 5.80 0.40
C SER A 51 3.79 6.69 -0.67
N SER A 52 2.58 7.20 -0.43
CA SER A 52 1.95 8.24 -1.27
C SER A 52 2.78 9.53 -1.31
N ILE A 53 3.29 9.98 -0.16
CA ILE A 53 4.17 11.15 -0.08
C ILE A 53 5.44 10.93 -0.90
N LEU A 54 6.08 9.78 -0.70
CA LEU A 54 7.32 9.43 -1.42
C LEU A 54 7.08 9.35 -2.93
N LEU A 55 6.02 8.68 -3.37
CA LEU A 55 5.71 8.54 -4.79
C LEU A 55 5.41 9.88 -5.47
N ARG A 56 4.78 10.83 -4.76
CA ARG A 56 4.54 12.18 -5.31
C ARG A 56 5.78 13.06 -5.34
N ASN A 57 6.71 12.85 -4.41
CA ASN A 57 7.95 13.63 -4.36
C ASN A 57 9.06 13.03 -5.25
N HIS A 58 8.97 11.74 -5.59
CA HIS A 58 9.90 11.01 -6.44
C HIS A 58 9.17 10.14 -7.49
N PRO A 59 8.29 10.73 -8.31
CA PRO A 59 7.48 9.96 -9.27
C PRO A 59 8.28 9.17 -10.30
N GLU A 60 9.51 9.60 -10.58
CA GLU A 60 10.47 9.00 -11.50
C GLU A 60 11.10 7.70 -11.00
N PHE A 61 11.03 7.42 -9.69
CA PHE A 61 11.59 6.19 -9.12
C PHE A 61 10.71 4.96 -9.37
N LEU A 62 9.43 5.18 -9.67
CA LEU A 62 8.51 4.11 -10.04
C LEU A 62 8.39 4.04 -11.56
N ASP A 63 8.77 2.91 -12.16
CA ASP A 63 8.47 2.62 -13.56
C ASP A 63 6.96 2.38 -13.73
N LYS A 64 6.22 3.47 -13.92
CA LYS A 64 4.76 3.47 -14.04
C LYS A 64 4.29 2.73 -15.29
N GLN A 65 5.06 2.76 -16.36
CA GLN A 65 4.69 2.11 -17.61
C GLN A 65 4.75 0.59 -17.46
N THR A 66 5.85 0.07 -16.90
CA THR A 66 5.96 -1.35 -16.58
C THR A 66 4.90 -1.76 -15.57
N TRP A 67 4.65 -0.96 -14.53
CA TRP A 67 3.58 -1.23 -13.56
C TRP A 67 2.22 -1.41 -14.24
N GLN A 68 1.83 -0.47 -15.12
CA GLN A 68 0.54 -0.51 -15.80
C GLN A 68 0.44 -1.67 -16.78
N SER A 69 1.53 -2.05 -17.46
CA SER A 69 1.56 -3.20 -18.36
C SER A 69 1.28 -4.54 -17.66
N LEU A 70 1.40 -4.60 -16.32
CA LEU A 70 1.11 -5.78 -15.52
C LEU A 70 -0.38 -5.94 -15.21
N ASN A 71 -1.18 -4.89 -15.40
CA ASN A 71 -2.61 -4.94 -15.18
C ASN A 71 -3.31 -5.77 -16.27
N PRO A 72 -4.54 -6.27 -16.02
CA PRO A 72 -5.30 -7.00 -17.03
C PRO A 72 -5.50 -6.19 -18.33
N PRO A 73 -5.59 -6.84 -19.50
CA PRO A 73 -5.89 -6.15 -20.75
C PRO A 73 -7.16 -5.30 -20.64
N GLY A 74 -7.08 -4.05 -21.10
CA GLY A 74 -8.21 -3.10 -21.05
C GLY A 74 -8.54 -2.56 -19.66
N PHE A 75 -7.81 -2.95 -18.61
CA PHE A 75 -8.03 -2.44 -17.26
C PHE A 75 -7.77 -0.93 -17.19
N LYS A 76 -8.64 -0.22 -16.48
CA LYS A 76 -8.47 1.18 -16.10
C LYS A 76 -8.72 1.31 -14.60
N TYR A 77 -7.84 2.04 -13.92
CA TYR A 77 -8.08 2.43 -12.54
C TYR A 77 -9.35 3.27 -12.44
N LEU A 78 -10.07 3.16 -11.32
CA LEU A 78 -11.33 3.88 -11.08
C LEU A 78 -11.13 5.42 -11.04
N GLY A 79 -9.91 5.88 -10.75
CA GLY A 79 -9.51 7.28 -10.83
C GLY A 79 -9.66 8.06 -9.53
N ASN A 80 -10.45 7.59 -8.57
CA ASN A 80 -10.49 8.18 -7.24
C ASN A 80 -10.60 7.11 -6.12
N GLY A 81 -9.87 7.34 -5.04
CA GLY A 81 -9.91 6.49 -3.84
C GLY A 81 -11.15 6.77 -2.97
N VAL A 82 -11.64 8.01 -2.98
CA VAL A 82 -12.77 8.44 -2.15
C VAL A 82 -14.08 7.81 -2.63
N ASP A 83 -14.35 7.76 -3.94
CA ASP A 83 -15.59 7.10 -4.40
C ASP A 83 -15.46 5.59 -4.32
N ALA A 84 -14.26 5.01 -4.40
CA ALA A 84 -14.07 3.59 -4.10
C ALA A 84 -14.46 3.27 -2.64
N VAL A 85 -14.11 4.14 -1.67
CA VAL A 85 -14.57 4.00 -0.28
C VAL A 85 -16.07 4.21 -0.17
N LYS A 86 -16.62 5.28 -0.76
CA LYS A 86 -18.07 5.56 -0.73
C LYS A 86 -18.92 4.47 -1.39
N GLN A 87 -18.39 3.79 -2.40
CA GLN A 87 -19.05 2.67 -3.10
C GLN A 87 -18.85 1.31 -2.40
N GLY A 88 -18.19 1.27 -1.23
CA GLY A 88 -17.90 0.01 -0.52
C GLY A 88 -16.86 -0.87 -1.21
N LYS A 89 -16.11 -0.35 -2.20
CA LYS A 89 -15.06 -1.05 -2.96
C LYS A 89 -13.66 -0.85 -2.36
N ALA A 90 -13.58 -0.41 -1.10
CA ALA A 90 -12.35 -0.26 -0.34
C ALA A 90 -11.98 -1.51 0.48
N GLY A 91 -12.46 -2.67 0.04
CA GLY A 91 -12.16 -3.95 0.66
C GLY A 91 -10.64 -4.19 0.76
N GLN A 92 -10.20 -4.58 1.95
CA GLN A 92 -8.86 -5.14 2.18
C GLN A 92 -8.81 -6.65 1.88
N LYS A 93 -9.88 -7.19 1.27
CA LYS A 93 -10.03 -8.61 0.99
C LYS A 93 -9.03 -9.03 -0.09
N MET A 94 -8.25 -10.05 0.24
CA MET A 94 -7.40 -10.75 -0.72
C MET A 94 -8.19 -11.88 -1.39
N SER A 95 -7.86 -12.18 -2.64
CA SER A 95 -8.36 -13.38 -3.32
C SER A 95 -7.40 -13.81 -4.41
N ASN A 96 -7.35 -15.12 -4.69
CA ASN A 96 -6.52 -15.64 -5.78
C ASN A 96 -6.89 -15.03 -7.14
N THR A 97 -8.17 -14.68 -7.35
CA THR A 97 -8.62 -13.97 -8.57
C THR A 97 -7.96 -12.59 -8.68
N LEU A 98 -7.95 -11.81 -7.60
CA LEU A 98 -7.27 -10.50 -7.59
C LEU A 98 -5.75 -10.66 -7.80
N HIS A 99 -5.14 -11.66 -7.17
CA HIS A 99 -3.71 -11.90 -7.29
C HIS A 99 -3.32 -12.33 -8.72
N ALA A 100 -4.15 -13.14 -9.39
CA ALA A 100 -4.00 -13.50 -10.79
C ALA A 100 -4.17 -12.29 -11.74
N GLU A 101 -5.01 -11.33 -11.36
CA GLU A 101 -5.12 -10.04 -12.05
C GLU A 101 -3.93 -9.10 -11.78
N GLY A 102 -3.17 -9.34 -10.71
CA GLY A 102 -2.01 -8.55 -10.33
C GLY A 102 -2.30 -7.48 -9.27
N PHE A 103 -3.37 -7.63 -8.48
CA PHE A 103 -3.70 -6.73 -7.37
C PHE A 103 -3.69 -7.50 -6.04
N LEU A 104 -3.12 -6.91 -4.98
CA LEU A 104 -3.09 -7.58 -3.66
C LEU A 104 -4.46 -7.60 -2.99
N ILE A 105 -5.23 -6.52 -3.15
CA ILE A 105 -6.54 -6.29 -2.54
C ILE A 105 -7.46 -5.53 -3.50
N GLU A 106 -8.76 -5.53 -3.22
CA GLU A 106 -9.74 -4.81 -4.04
C GLU A 106 -9.44 -3.32 -4.14
N TYR A 107 -9.05 -2.68 -3.04
CA TYR A 107 -8.76 -1.24 -3.03
C TYR A 107 -7.60 -0.83 -3.94
N SER A 108 -6.67 -1.74 -4.25
CA SER A 108 -5.56 -1.50 -5.19
C SER A 108 -6.04 -1.17 -6.61
N ARG A 109 -7.31 -1.44 -6.95
CA ARG A 109 -7.90 -1.11 -8.26
C ARG A 109 -8.40 0.33 -8.37
N SER A 110 -8.37 1.10 -7.28
CA SER A 110 -8.87 2.47 -7.27
C SER A 110 -7.95 3.46 -8.00
N THR A 111 -6.65 3.44 -7.70
CA THR A 111 -5.62 4.26 -8.34
C THR A 111 -4.29 3.50 -8.36
N GLN A 112 -3.38 3.86 -9.26
CA GLN A 112 -2.02 3.29 -9.26
C GLN A 112 -1.27 3.59 -7.96
N GLU A 113 -1.49 4.76 -7.37
CA GLU A 113 -0.94 5.12 -6.05
C GLU A 113 -1.42 4.13 -4.99
N ASN A 114 -2.73 3.87 -4.89
CA ASN A 114 -3.26 2.91 -3.92
C ASN A 114 -2.82 1.46 -4.17
N ASP A 115 -2.59 1.09 -5.43
CA ASP A 115 -1.96 -0.19 -5.79
C ASP A 115 -0.57 -0.29 -5.16
N PHE A 116 0.31 0.68 -5.44
CA PHE A 116 1.66 0.77 -4.90
C PHE A 116 1.70 0.84 -3.36
N ASN A 117 0.80 1.63 -2.77
CA ASN A 117 0.68 1.77 -1.32
C ASN A 117 0.36 0.44 -0.65
N GLY A 118 -0.46 -0.40 -1.30
CA GLY A 118 -0.81 -1.73 -0.79
C GLY A 118 0.39 -2.68 -0.70
N PHE A 119 1.36 -2.56 -1.61
CA PHE A 119 2.64 -3.28 -1.52
C PHE A 119 3.54 -2.69 -0.43
N SER A 120 3.68 -1.37 -0.41
CA SER A 120 4.50 -0.66 0.59
C SER A 120 4.06 -0.98 2.02
N ALA A 121 2.77 -0.88 2.30
CA ALA A 121 2.20 -1.19 3.62
C ALA A 121 2.53 -2.60 4.09
N ARG A 122 2.51 -3.59 3.19
CA ARG A 122 2.79 -5.00 3.52
C ARG A 122 4.26 -5.31 3.70
N LEU A 123 5.11 -4.71 2.88
CA LEU A 123 6.56 -4.84 3.00
C LEU A 123 7.04 -4.33 4.36
N PHE A 124 6.64 -3.12 4.75
CA PHE A 124 7.14 -2.51 5.98
C PHE A 124 6.57 -3.12 7.25
N ARG A 125 5.30 -3.56 7.24
CA ARG A 125 4.72 -4.28 8.41
C ARG A 125 5.26 -5.70 8.59
N GLY A 126 6.11 -6.19 7.68
CA GLY A 126 6.63 -7.56 7.71
C GLY A 126 5.59 -8.64 7.39
N ASP A 127 4.62 -8.35 6.52
CA ASP A 127 3.55 -9.30 6.16
C ASP A 127 4.09 -10.45 5.30
N ALA A 128 4.28 -11.63 5.90
CA ALA A 128 4.79 -12.83 5.23
C ALA A 128 3.96 -13.22 3.99
N SER A 129 2.65 -12.93 4.00
CA SER A 129 1.75 -13.33 2.92
C SER A 129 2.11 -12.68 1.58
N VAL A 130 2.71 -11.48 1.56
CA VAL A 130 3.10 -10.82 0.31
C VAL A 130 4.12 -11.63 -0.47
N TRP A 131 5.03 -12.31 0.23
CA TRP A 131 6.05 -13.17 -0.37
C TRP A 131 5.43 -14.46 -0.91
N ALA A 132 4.60 -15.12 -0.11
CA ALA A 132 3.90 -16.34 -0.53
C ALA A 132 2.97 -16.10 -1.74
N ILE A 133 2.27 -14.96 -1.79
CA ILE A 133 1.46 -14.57 -2.93
C ILE A 133 2.36 -14.29 -4.16
N ALA A 134 3.48 -13.59 -3.97
CA ALA A 134 4.40 -13.29 -5.05
C ALA A 134 5.05 -14.55 -5.66
N GLU A 135 5.30 -15.58 -4.86
CA GLU A 135 5.81 -16.87 -5.37
C GLU A 135 4.82 -17.54 -6.33
N ASN A 136 3.52 -17.42 -6.07
CA ASN A 136 2.47 -18.06 -6.85
C ASN A 136 1.88 -17.18 -7.99
N HIS A 137 2.14 -15.87 -7.96
CA HIS A 137 1.56 -14.92 -8.90
C HIS A 137 2.63 -14.01 -9.51
N SER A 138 3.05 -14.31 -10.75
CA SER A 138 4.15 -13.61 -11.44
C SER A 138 3.95 -12.10 -11.59
N LYS A 139 2.70 -11.63 -11.79
CA LYS A 139 2.37 -10.19 -11.83
C LYS A 139 2.61 -9.52 -10.49
N ILE A 140 2.20 -10.16 -9.40
CA ILE A 140 2.46 -9.69 -8.03
C ILE A 140 3.97 -9.65 -7.78
N ARG A 141 4.72 -10.70 -8.15
CA ARG A 141 6.20 -10.71 -8.03
C ARG A 141 6.85 -9.54 -8.77
N ARG A 142 6.38 -9.22 -9.97
CA ARG A 142 6.91 -8.09 -10.76
C ARG A 142 6.59 -6.74 -10.10
N LYS A 143 5.35 -6.52 -9.63
CA LYS A 143 4.99 -5.30 -8.87
C LYS A 143 5.75 -5.18 -7.54
N LEU A 144 5.98 -6.30 -6.85
CA LEU A 144 6.81 -6.35 -5.65
C LEU A 144 8.25 -5.91 -5.95
N LYS A 145 8.86 -6.42 -7.03
CA LYS A 145 10.20 -5.99 -7.47
C LYS A 145 10.25 -4.50 -7.85
N LEU A 146 9.23 -3.98 -8.53
CA LEU A 146 9.13 -2.54 -8.82
C LEU A 146 9.03 -1.70 -7.54
N THR A 147 8.29 -2.20 -6.53
CA THR A 147 8.16 -1.54 -5.23
C THR A 147 9.50 -1.51 -4.48
N ILE A 148 10.20 -2.65 -4.41
CA ILE A 148 11.54 -2.72 -3.81
C ILE A 148 12.51 -1.81 -4.57
N GLY A 149 12.51 -1.86 -5.90
CA GLY A 149 13.33 -1.00 -6.74
C GLY A 149 13.09 0.50 -6.51
N PHE A 150 11.84 0.90 -6.25
CA PHE A 150 11.53 2.28 -5.84
C PHE A 150 12.23 2.66 -4.54
N TYR A 151 12.15 1.80 -3.51
CA TYR A 151 12.80 2.08 -2.22
C TYR A 151 14.33 2.02 -2.31
N GLN A 152 14.89 1.14 -3.15
CA GLN A 152 16.34 1.11 -3.42
C GLN A 152 16.87 2.39 -4.05
N LYS A 153 16.03 3.18 -4.74
CA LYS A 153 16.41 4.51 -5.24
C LYS A 153 16.44 5.57 -4.13
N LEU A 154 15.71 5.36 -3.04
CA LEU A 154 15.75 6.22 -1.85
C LEU A 154 16.92 5.84 -0.94
N ASP A 155 17.12 4.55 -0.71
CA ASP A 155 18.23 3.99 0.06
C ASP A 155 18.60 2.62 -0.50
N ALA A 156 19.85 2.47 -0.94
CA ALA A 156 20.34 1.26 -1.59
C ALA A 156 20.27 0.02 -0.69
N THR A 157 20.23 0.17 0.64
CA THR A 157 20.12 -0.96 1.56
C THR A 157 18.71 -1.55 1.63
N MET A 158 17.68 -0.86 1.12
CA MET A 158 16.29 -1.34 1.12
C MET A 158 16.03 -2.35 0.00
N ASP A 159 16.83 -3.42 -0.03
CA ASP A 159 16.73 -4.51 -0.99
C ASP A 159 15.76 -5.62 -0.54
N GLU A 160 15.68 -6.70 -1.32
CA GLU A 160 14.81 -7.84 -0.97
C GLU A 160 15.22 -8.51 0.35
N ALA A 161 16.51 -8.55 0.68
CA ALA A 161 16.98 -9.15 1.93
C ALA A 161 16.57 -8.30 3.14
N PHE A 162 16.68 -6.97 3.04
CA PHE A 162 16.16 -6.03 4.04
C PHE A 162 14.68 -6.28 4.32
N PHE A 163 13.84 -6.28 3.28
CA PHE A 163 12.41 -6.46 3.47
C PHE A 163 12.01 -7.88 3.93
N LYS A 164 12.76 -8.91 3.55
CA LYS A 164 12.59 -10.27 4.11
C LYS A 164 12.99 -10.33 5.58
N GLY A 165 13.99 -9.55 5.99
CA GLY A 165 14.41 -9.42 7.39
C GLY A 165 13.37 -8.76 8.29
N LEU A 166 12.41 -8.00 7.72
CA LEU A 166 11.29 -7.43 8.46
C LEU A 166 10.15 -8.42 8.72
N VAL A 167 10.14 -9.59 8.05
CA VAL A 167 9.06 -10.57 8.20
C VAL A 167 8.97 -10.98 9.65
N LYS A 168 7.86 -10.63 10.30
CA LYS A 168 7.61 -10.99 11.70
C LYS A 168 7.38 -12.50 11.73
N GLN A 169 8.15 -13.21 12.56
CA GLN A 169 7.81 -14.59 12.88
C GLN A 169 6.54 -14.54 13.72
N ASP A 170 5.52 -15.31 13.35
CA ASP A 170 4.36 -15.47 14.22
C ASP A 170 4.84 -15.97 15.59
N PRO A 171 4.39 -15.39 16.71
CA PRO A 171 4.70 -15.90 18.04
C PRO A 171 4.21 -17.32 18.27
#